data_AF-A0A6P0SZG9-F1
#
_entry.id   AF-A0A6P0SZG9-F1
#
_cell.length_a   1.000
_cell.length_b   1.000
_cell.length_c   1.000
_cell.angle_alpha   90.00
_cell.angle_beta   90.00
_cell.angle_gamma   90.00
#
_symmetry.space_group_name_H-M   'P 1'
#
loop_
_entity.id
_entity.type
_entity.pdbx_description
1 polymer ?
#
loop_
_entity_poly.entity_id
_entity_poly.type
_entity_poly.pdbx_seq_one_letter_code
_entity_poly.pdbx_strand_id
1 'polypeptide(L)'
;MTLTLLHPLQSVPVQSWPFETESVIRIGRSTDNHVILYSAVVSRHHVELRRNPNGWEIISLGANGTYMDGKRITQMPVIDGMIIRLASSGPKIQIHINGEMPSARLKTILDKRASERKRNINSFNNTLINAESTQSDQTESTEMED
;
A
#
# COMPACT_ATOMS: atom_id res chain seq x y z
N MET A 1 -11.98 -0.47 2.42
CA MET A 1 -11.98 0.83 1.71
C MET A 1 -13.37 1.41 1.76
N THR A 2 -13.51 2.72 1.92
CA THR A 2 -14.80 3.42 1.93
C THR A 2 -14.80 4.44 0.80
N LEU A 3 -15.85 4.42 -0.03
CA LEU A 3 -16.09 5.45 -1.04
C LEU A 3 -17.20 6.37 -0.55
N THR A 4 -16.99 7.68 -0.65
CA THR A 4 -17.94 8.68 -0.18
C THR A 4 -18.28 9.65 -1.30
N LEU A 5 -19.56 9.74 -1.66
CA LEU A 5 -20.10 10.79 -2.52
C LEU A 5 -20.15 12.11 -1.75
N LEU A 6 -19.59 13.17 -2.32
CA LEU A 6 -19.61 14.51 -1.74
C LEU A 6 -20.66 15.39 -2.41
N HIS A 7 -21.25 16.31 -1.63
CA HIS A 7 -22.15 17.31 -2.16
C HIS A 7 -21.39 18.25 -3.14
N PRO A 8 -22.00 18.72 -4.25
CA PRO A 8 -21.30 19.46 -5.29
C PRO A 8 -20.72 20.82 -4.83
N LEU A 9 -21.44 21.51 -3.94
CA LEU A 9 -21.11 22.86 -3.46
C LEU A 9 -20.49 22.88 -2.05
N GLN A 10 -20.67 21.80 -1.31
CA GLN A 10 -20.27 21.72 0.10
C GLN A 10 -19.50 20.41 0.23
N SER A 11 -18.31 20.40 0.82
CA SER A 11 -17.51 19.17 0.97
C SER A 11 -18.05 18.27 2.09
N VAL A 12 -19.36 18.04 2.10
CA VAL A 12 -20.07 17.19 3.06
C VAL A 12 -20.40 15.85 2.42
N PRO A 13 -20.29 14.74 3.18
CA PRO A 13 -20.74 13.42 2.74
C PRO A 13 -22.24 13.42 2.43
N VAL A 14 -22.61 12.84 1.28
CA VAL A 14 -24.00 12.59 0.86
C VAL A 14 -24.33 11.12 1.04
N GLN A 15 -23.43 10.23 0.63
CA GLN A 15 -23.60 8.79 0.72
C GLN A 15 -22.23 8.11 0.80
N SER A 16 -22.15 7.00 1.52
CA SER A 16 -20.92 6.22 1.67
C SER A 16 -21.17 4.75 1.41
N TRP A 17 -20.18 4.08 0.82
CA TRP A 17 -20.17 2.64 0.55
C TRP A 17 -18.89 2.03 1.13
N PRO A 18 -19.00 1.21 2.18
CA PRO A 18 -17.88 0.42 2.68
C PRO A 18 -17.67 -0.82 1.82
N PHE A 19 -16.40 -1.18 1.64
CA PHE A 19 -15.92 -2.35 0.91
C PHE A 19 -14.82 -3.03 1.72
N GLU A 20 -14.95 -4.33 1.95
CA GLU A 20 -14.02 -5.08 2.82
C GLU A 20 -13.22 -6.11 2.01
N THR A 21 -13.90 -6.83 1.12
CA THR A 21 -13.34 -8.02 0.46
C THR A 21 -13.10 -7.84 -1.03
N GLU A 22 -13.66 -6.81 -1.64
CA GLU A 22 -13.61 -6.57 -3.08
C GLU A 22 -12.16 -6.35 -3.53
N SER A 23 -11.77 -7.05 -4.60
CA SER A 23 -10.52 -6.78 -5.31
C SER A 23 -10.72 -5.77 -6.44
N VAL A 24 -11.96 -5.59 -6.91
CA VAL A 24 -12.34 -4.61 -7.93
C VAL A 24 -13.65 -3.96 -7.53
N ILE A 25 -13.66 -2.63 -7.44
CA ILE A 25 -14.87 -1.84 -7.19
C ILE A 25 -15.14 -0.97 -8.42
N ARG A 26 -16.40 -0.95 -8.85
CA ARG A 26 -16.83 -0.28 -10.08
C ARG A 26 -17.76 0.87 -9.75
N ILE A 27 -17.53 2.00 -10.40
CA ILE A 27 -18.34 3.22 -10.27
C ILE A 27 -18.83 3.61 -11.65
N GLY A 28 -20.14 3.82 -11.78
CA GLY A 28 -20.76 4.20 -13.04
C GLY A 28 -22.25 4.40 -12.91
N ARG A 29 -22.92 4.73 -14.02
CA ARG A 29 -24.39 4.93 -14.03
C ARG A 29 -25.19 3.67 -14.30
N SER A 30 -24.56 2.61 -14.81
CA SER A 30 -25.25 1.32 -15.00
C SER A 30 -25.46 0.63 -13.65
N THR A 31 -26.52 -0.18 -13.57
CA THR A 31 -26.94 -0.88 -12.34
C THR A 31 -26.09 -2.08 -11.97
N ASP A 32 -25.15 -2.47 -12.82
CA ASP A 32 -24.17 -3.54 -12.59
C ASP A 32 -22.87 -3.03 -11.92
N ASN A 33 -22.82 -1.76 -11.53
CA ASN A 33 -21.73 -1.20 -10.73
C ASN A 33 -21.98 -1.37 -9.22
N HIS A 34 -20.90 -1.39 -8.45
CA HIS A 34 -20.97 -1.40 -6.99
C HIS A 34 -21.44 -0.04 -6.46
N VAL A 35 -20.98 1.05 -7.08
CA VAL A 35 -21.44 2.42 -6.79
C VAL A 35 -22.17 2.95 -8.03
N ILE A 36 -23.47 3.10 -7.89
CA ILE A 36 -24.36 3.54 -8.96
C ILE A 36 -24.62 5.04 -8.82
N LEU A 37 -24.25 5.82 -9.83
CA LEU A 37 -24.46 7.27 -9.86
C LEU A 37 -25.33 7.65 -11.06
N TYR A 38 -26.59 8.01 -10.82
CA TYR A 38 -27.55 8.42 -11.84
C TYR A 38 -27.28 9.84 -12.36
N SER A 39 -26.17 10.02 -13.07
CA SER A 39 -25.81 11.29 -13.70
C SER A 39 -25.50 11.08 -15.18
N ALA A 40 -26.02 11.97 -16.03
CA ALA A 40 -25.87 11.87 -17.49
C ALA A 40 -24.41 11.99 -17.95
N VAL A 41 -23.57 12.72 -17.20
CA VAL A 41 -22.14 12.88 -17.52
C VAL A 41 -21.30 11.68 -17.06
N VAL A 42 -21.85 10.81 -16.21
CA VAL A 42 -21.19 9.60 -15.74
C VAL A 42 -21.37 8.49 -16.79
N SER A 43 -20.29 7.80 -17.13
CA SER A 43 -20.34 6.69 -18.08
C SER A 43 -20.97 5.47 -17.43
N ARG A 44 -21.49 4.55 -18.25
CA ARG A 44 -22.07 3.28 -17.77
C ARG A 44 -21.14 2.56 -16.81
N HIS A 45 -19.87 2.45 -17.22
CA HIS A 45 -18.73 2.03 -16.39
C HIS A 45 -17.69 3.14 -16.50
N HIS A 46 -17.50 3.92 -15.44
CA HIS A 46 -16.73 5.15 -15.53
C HIS A 46 -15.35 5.03 -14.88
N VAL A 47 -15.29 4.43 -13.69
CA VAL A 47 -14.05 4.18 -12.95
C VAL A 47 -14.06 2.75 -12.41
N GLU A 48 -12.90 2.12 -12.46
CA GLU A 48 -12.61 0.95 -11.63
C GLU A 48 -11.52 1.29 -10.62
N LEU A 49 -11.71 0.82 -9.39
CA LEU A 49 -10.65 0.71 -8.39
C LEU A 49 -10.23 -0.75 -8.37
N ARG A 50 -8.95 -1.03 -8.59
CA ARG A 50 -8.40 -2.38 -8.57
C ARG A 50 -7.36 -2.52 -7.48
N ARG A 51 -7.46 -3.59 -6.69
CA ARG A 51 -6.44 -3.98 -5.71
C ARG A 51 -5.35 -4.77 -6.41
N ASN A 52 -4.11 -4.36 -6.21
CA ASN A 52 -2.90 -5.05 -6.67
C ASN A 52 -1.95 -5.27 -5.46
N PRO A 53 -0.82 -6.00 -5.63
CA PRO A 53 0.12 -6.25 -4.53
C PRO A 53 0.72 -4.99 -3.89
N ASN A 54 0.74 -3.87 -4.62
CA ASN A 54 1.33 -2.61 -4.18
C ASN A 54 0.30 -1.66 -3.54
N GLY A 55 -1.00 -1.94 -3.66
CA GLY A 55 -2.07 -1.12 -3.12
C GLY A 55 -3.29 -1.10 -4.04
N TRP A 56 -4.07 -0.02 -3.93
CA TRP A 56 -5.21 0.23 -4.81
C TRP A 56 -4.80 1.14 -5.96
N GLU A 57 -5.44 0.97 -7.11
CA GLU A 57 -5.22 1.79 -8.30
C GLU A 57 -6.56 2.18 -8.92
N ILE A 58 -6.65 3.43 -9.38
CA ILE A 58 -7.76 3.95 -10.18
C ILE A 58 -7.48 3.70 -11.65
N ILE A 59 -8.51 3.25 -12.38
CA ILE A 59 -8.52 3.15 -13.84
C ILE A 59 -9.74 3.90 -14.36
N SER A 60 -9.51 4.93 -15.17
CA SER A 60 -10.56 5.70 -15.84
C SER A 60 -10.99 4.98 -17.12
N LEU A 61 -12.24 4.56 -17.17
CA LEU A 61 -12.86 3.91 -18.33
C LEU A 61 -13.80 4.85 -19.09
N GLY A 62 -14.32 5.87 -18.41
CA GLY A 62 -15.35 6.76 -18.95
C GLY A 62 -14.85 7.68 -20.07
N ALA A 63 -15.67 7.85 -21.11
CA ALA A 63 -15.40 8.76 -22.23
C ALA A 63 -15.15 10.21 -21.77
N ASN A 64 -15.94 10.69 -20.80
CA ASN A 64 -15.80 12.05 -20.26
C ASN A 64 -14.59 12.21 -19.32
N GLY A 65 -13.86 11.13 -19.02
CA GLY A 65 -12.66 11.14 -18.19
C GLY A 65 -12.91 11.25 -16.69
N THR A 66 -11.88 10.88 -15.92
CA THR A 66 -11.82 11.04 -14.47
C THR A 66 -10.80 12.12 -14.14
N TYR A 67 -11.05 12.93 -13.11
CA TYR A 67 -10.21 14.08 -12.76
C TYR A 67 -9.81 14.07 -11.29
N MET A 68 -8.59 14.49 -11.00
CA MET A 68 -8.11 14.81 -9.65
C MET A 68 -7.52 16.22 -9.71
N ASP A 69 -7.94 17.10 -8.79
CA ASP A 69 -7.51 18.51 -8.75
C ASP A 69 -7.60 19.23 -10.11
N GLY A 70 -8.66 18.94 -10.86
CA GLY A 70 -8.92 19.52 -12.19
C GLY A 70 -8.11 18.90 -13.33
N LYS A 71 -7.16 17.99 -13.06
CA LYS A 71 -6.36 17.31 -14.07
C LYS A 71 -6.96 15.96 -14.43
N ARG A 72 -7.06 15.66 -15.72
CA ARG A 72 -7.57 14.37 -16.21
C ARG A 72 -6.56 13.28 -15.90
N ILE A 73 -7.02 12.17 -15.35
CA ILE A 73 -6.22 10.98 -15.05
C ILE A 73 -6.72 9.79 -15.89
N THR A 74 -5.79 8.92 -16.28
CA THR A 74 -6.09 7.65 -16.95
C THR A 74 -5.93 6.47 -16.00
N GLN A 75 -4.81 6.43 -15.28
CA GLN A 75 -4.49 5.43 -14.28
C GLN A 75 -3.59 6.03 -13.21
N MET A 76 -3.83 5.72 -11.94
CA MET A 76 -3.05 6.29 -10.84
C MET A 76 -3.22 5.47 -9.54
N PRO A 77 -2.18 5.33 -8.69
CA PRO A 77 -2.33 4.76 -7.36
C PRO A 77 -3.34 5.56 -6.52
N VAL A 78 -4.12 4.84 -5.72
CA VAL A 78 -5.01 5.47 -4.74
C VAL A 78 -4.19 5.97 -3.56
N ILE A 79 -4.46 7.21 -3.17
CA ILE A 79 -3.94 7.84 -1.96
C ILE A 79 -5.11 7.97 -0.98
N ASP A 80 -4.88 7.65 0.29
CA ASP A 80 -5.92 7.79 1.31
C ASP A 80 -6.43 9.23 1.41
N GLY A 81 -7.74 9.40 1.51
CA GLY A 81 -8.41 10.70 1.53
C GLY A 81 -8.57 11.38 0.17
N MET A 82 -8.06 10.79 -0.93
CA MET A 82 -8.09 11.44 -2.25
C MET A 82 -9.51 11.66 -2.76
N ILE A 83 -9.70 12.72 -3.55
CA ILE A 83 -10.98 13.06 -4.18
C ILE A 83 -10.82 13.00 -5.69
N ILE A 84 -11.66 12.20 -6.33
CA ILE A 84 -11.79 12.15 -7.78
C ILE A 84 -13.13 12.73 -8.22
N ARG A 85 -13.17 13.28 -9.43
CA ARG A 85 -14.40 13.74 -10.09
C ARG A 85 -14.65 12.93 -11.35
N LEU A 86 -15.88 12.48 -11.53
CA LEU A 86 -16.31 11.71 -12.70
C LEU A 86 -16.88 12.68 -13.74
N ALA A 87 -16.16 12.91 -14.84
CA ALA A 87 -16.31 14.06 -15.74
C ALA A 87 -15.97 15.42 -15.09
N SER A 88 -15.64 16.42 -15.91
CA SER A 88 -15.22 17.76 -15.44
C SER A 88 -16.29 18.48 -14.60
N SER A 89 -17.57 18.24 -14.89
CA SER A 89 -18.72 18.83 -14.19
C SER A 89 -19.47 17.85 -13.29
N GLY A 90 -19.01 16.60 -13.16
CA GLY A 90 -19.79 15.56 -12.50
C GLY A 90 -19.49 15.36 -11.01
N PRO A 91 -19.99 14.24 -10.45
CA PRO A 91 -19.92 13.93 -9.03
C PRO A 91 -18.48 13.78 -8.52
N LYS A 92 -18.27 14.13 -7.24
CA LYS A 92 -17.01 13.92 -6.52
C LYS A 92 -17.11 12.72 -5.61
N ILE A 93 -16.12 11.82 -5.70
CA ILE A 93 -15.96 10.67 -4.81
C ILE A 93 -14.68 10.86 -4.01
N GLN A 94 -14.81 10.86 -2.69
CA GLN A 94 -13.68 10.73 -1.77
C GLN A 94 -13.41 9.25 -1.49
N ILE A 95 -12.14 8.87 -1.45
CA ILE A 95 -11.69 7.50 -1.26
C ILE A 95 -10.90 7.42 0.04
N HIS A 96 -11.32 6.55 0.95
CA HIS A 96 -10.56 6.22 2.16
C HIS A 96 -10.14 4.76 2.16
N ILE A 97 -8.85 4.49 2.26
CA ILE A 97 -8.31 3.14 2.39
C ILE A 97 -8.36 2.79 3.88
N ASN A 98 -9.40 2.04 4.29
CA ASN A 98 -9.41 1.44 5.63
C ASN A 98 -8.11 0.64 5.80
N GLY A 99 -7.30 1.03 6.79
CA GLY A 99 -5.92 0.59 6.95
C GLY A 99 -5.79 -0.90 7.28
N GLU A 100 -5.84 -1.75 6.26
CA GLU A 100 -5.03 -2.96 6.24
C GLU A 100 -3.82 -2.68 5.34
N MET A 101 -2.67 -2.46 5.97
CA MET A 101 -1.40 -2.76 5.31
C MET A 101 -1.53 -4.17 4.72
N PRO A 102 -1.26 -4.38 3.41
CA PRO A 102 -1.34 -5.72 2.85
C PRO A 102 -0.51 -6.68 3.70
N SER A 103 -1.13 -7.75 4.21
CA SER A 103 -0.45 -8.76 5.02
C SER A 103 0.86 -9.22 4.35
N ALA A 104 0.89 -9.28 3.02
CA ALA A 104 2.10 -9.54 2.24
C ALA A 104 3.22 -8.50 2.46
N ARG A 105 2.92 -7.20 2.53
CA ARG A 105 3.90 -6.13 2.77
C ARG A 105 4.38 -6.13 4.22
N LEU A 106 3.48 -6.40 5.19
CA LEU A 106 3.86 -6.62 6.59
C LEU A 106 4.77 -7.84 6.72
N LYS A 107 4.41 -8.95 6.09
CA LYS A 107 5.20 -10.18 6.07
C LYS A 107 6.59 -9.94 5.49
N THR A 108 6.70 -9.26 4.35
CA THR A 108 8.00 -8.90 3.74
C THR A 108 8.85 -8.00 4.66
N ILE A 109 8.25 -7.01 5.33
CA ILE A 109 8.99 -6.12 6.24
C ILE A 109 9.44 -6.89 7.50
N LEU A 110 8.60 -7.76 8.03
CA LEU A 110 8.91 -8.59 9.20
C LEU A 110 9.98 -9.64 8.87
N ASP A 111 9.87 -10.29 7.71
CA ASP A 111 10.83 -11.28 7.22
C ASP A 111 12.21 -10.64 6.97
N LYS A 112 12.24 -9.42 6.39
CA LYS A 112 13.48 -8.66 6.19
C LYS A 112 14.14 -8.32 7.53
N ARG A 113 13.37 -7.82 8.51
CA ARG A 113 13.89 -7.50 9.86
C ARG A 113 14.34 -8.73 10.65
N ALA A 114 13.67 -9.87 10.49
CA ALA A 114 14.08 -11.13 11.13
C ALA A 114 15.38 -11.67 10.52
N SER A 115 15.53 -11.55 9.19
CA SER A 115 16.72 -11.98 8.46
C SER A 115 17.94 -11.07 8.71
N GLU A 116 17.72 -9.78 8.92
CA GLU A 116 18.76 -8.83 9.34
C GLU A 116 19.21 -9.06 10.80
N ARG A 117 18.28 -9.35 11.72
CA ARG A 117 18.63 -9.71 13.10
C ARG A 117 19.47 -10.99 13.17
N LYS A 118 19.11 -12.03 12.41
CA LYS A 118 19.89 -13.29 12.35
C LYS A 118 21.29 -13.07 11.78
N ARG A 119 21.43 -12.24 10.73
CA ARG A 119 22.74 -11.90 10.17
C ARG A 119 23.63 -11.10 11.13
N ASN A 120 23.05 -10.14 11.86
CA ASN A 120 23.82 -9.34 12.82
C ASN A 120 24.30 -10.17 14.02
N ILE A 121 23.49 -11.12 14.52
CA ILE A 121 23.90 -12.04 15.59
C ILE A 121 25.03 -12.96 15.11
N ASN A 122 24.91 -13.53 13.91
CA ASN A 122 25.95 -14.40 13.36
C ASN A 122 27.25 -13.65 13.07
N SER A 123 27.17 -12.38 12.64
CA SER A 123 28.36 -11.54 12.43
C SER A 123 29.06 -11.21 13.74
N PHE A 124 28.31 -10.95 14.82
CA PHE A 124 28.89 -10.63 16.13
C PHE A 124 29.61 -11.84 16.75
N ASN A 125 29.00 -13.03 16.62
CA ASN A 125 29.58 -14.27 17.13
C ASN A 125 30.87 -14.66 16.37
N ASN A 126 30.96 -14.34 15.07
CA ASN A 126 32.17 -14.65 14.28
C ASN A 126 33.35 -13.71 14.57
N THR A 127 33.10 -12.50 15.11
CA THR A 127 34.16 -11.54 15.46
C THR A 127 34.77 -11.83 16.84
N LEU A 128 33.99 -12.37 17.78
CA LEU A 128 34.48 -12.71 19.14
C LEU A 128 35.36 -13.97 19.16
N ILE A 129 35.09 -14.95 18.29
CA ILE A 129 35.84 -16.22 18.27
C ILE A 129 37.27 -16.05 17.73
N ASN A 130 37.51 -15.04 16.88
CA ASN A 130 38.83 -14.79 16.29
C ASN A 130 39.74 -13.87 17.13
N ALA A 131 39.26 -13.34 18.26
CA ALA A 131 40.02 -12.43 19.11
C ALA A 131 40.81 -13.14 20.24
N GLU A 132 40.59 -14.44 20.47
CA GLU A 132 41.18 -15.19 21.60
C GLU A 132 42.31 -16.16 21.22
N SER A 133 42.89 -16.06 20.01
CA SER A 133 43.97 -16.98 19.59
C SER A 133 45.24 -16.27 19.15
N THR A 134 45.79 -15.37 19.98
CA THR A 134 47.22 -15.00 19.87
C THR A 134 47.79 -14.45 21.19
N GLN A 135 48.22 -15.34 22.10
CA GLN A 135 49.23 -15.11 23.15
C GLN A 135 49.42 -16.45 23.88
N SER A 136 50.52 -17.18 23.64
CA SER A 136 51.89 -16.99 24.14
C SER A 136 52.15 -18.07 25.20
N ASP A 137 53.02 -19.03 24.90
CA ASP A 137 53.73 -19.74 25.96
C ASP A 137 55.19 -19.87 25.58
N GLN A 138 55.99 -19.01 26.23
CA GLN A 138 57.44 -19.04 26.31
C GLN A 138 57.81 -19.41 27.75
N THR A 139 58.88 -20.20 27.88
CA THR A 139 59.72 -20.46 29.09
C THR A 139 59.05 -21.26 30.21
N GLU A 140 59.66 -22.28 30.82
CA GLU A 140 60.95 -22.30 31.54
C GLU A 140 61.31 -23.78 31.84
N SER A 141 62.43 -24.34 31.35
CA SER A 141 63.73 -24.57 32.05
C SER A 141 63.79 -25.74 33.06
N THR A 142 64.64 -26.74 32.74
CA THR A 142 65.66 -27.46 33.58
C THR A 142 65.26 -28.01 34.97
N GLU A 143 65.70 -29.17 35.50
CA GLU A 143 66.93 -29.98 35.39
C GLU A 143 66.77 -31.23 36.31
N MET A 144 67.52 -32.32 36.05
CA MET A 144 68.33 -33.12 37.01
C MET A 144 68.53 -34.59 36.55
N GLU A 145 69.74 -34.86 36.05
CA GLU A 145 70.54 -36.09 36.25
C GLU A 145 70.87 -36.24 37.76
N ASP A 146 71.10 -37.38 38.42
CA ASP A 146 71.63 -38.72 38.13
C ASP A 146 70.88 -39.80 38.94
#